data_AF-A0A1N7EJ09-F1
#
_entry.id   AF-A0A1N7EJ09-F1
#
_cell.length_a   1.000
_cell.length_b   1.000
_cell.length_c   1.000
_cell.angle_alpha   90.00
_cell.angle_beta   90.00
_cell.angle_gamma   90.00
#
_symmetry.space_group_name_H-M   'P 1'
#
loop_
_entity.id
_entity.type
_entity.pdbx_description
1 polymer ?
#
loop_
_entity_poly.entity_id
_entity_poly.type
_entity_poly.pdbx_seq_one_letter_code
_entity_poly.pdbx_strand_id
1 'polypeptide(L)' 'MKKLVLAAALSAAASTAFAGNMEPPVMEAPVIVEETNASSSAAGVWVPLVVLAIIAAVIAAD' A
#
# COMPACT_ATOMS: atom_id res chain seq x y z
N MET A 1 -5.99 23.42 15.87
CA MET A 1 -4.91 23.63 14.86
C MET A 1 -3.83 22.53 14.86
N LYS A 2 -3.47 21.90 15.99
CA LYS A 2 -2.45 20.84 16.03
C LYS A 2 -2.86 19.52 15.33
N LYS A 3 -4.17 19.22 15.31
CA LYS A 3 -4.72 18.00 14.69
C LYS A 3 -4.65 18.00 13.15
N LEU A 4 -4.75 19.19 12.53
CA LEU A 4 -4.64 19.34 11.08
C LEU A 4 -3.19 19.16 10.62
N VAL A 5 -2.22 19.63 11.41
CA VAL A 5 -0.79 19.43 11.13
C VAL A 5 -0.42 17.95 11.16
N LEU A 6 -0.95 17.19 12.12
CA LEU A 6 -0.70 15.75 12.19
C LEU A 6 -1.37 15.00 11.03
N ALA A 7 -2.60 15.37 10.67
CA ALA A 7 -3.29 14.79 9.52
C ALA A 7 -2.56 15.07 8.20
N ALA A 8 -2.06 16.30 8.01
CA ALA A 8 -1.27 16.66 6.85
C ALA A 8 0.07 15.92 6.80
N ALA A 9 0.75 15.77 7.93
CA ALA A 9 1.99 15.00 8.02
C ALA A 9 1.78 13.52 7.70
N LEU A 10 0.70 12.91 8.21
CA LEU A 10 0.35 11.52 7.90
C LEU A 10 -0.01 11.34 6.42
N SER A 11 -0.78 12.27 5.85
CA SER A 11 -1.16 12.24 4.43
C SER A 11 0.06 12.38 3.53
N ALA A 12 0.99 13.27 3.87
CA ALA A 12 2.24 13.45 3.13
C ALA A 12 3.16 12.23 3.23
N ALA A 13 3.24 11.60 4.40
CA ALA A 13 4.01 10.36 4.60
C ALA A 13 3.40 9.17 3.82
N ALA A 14 2.08 9.11 3.68
CA ALA A 14 1.37 8.06 2.94
C ALA A 14 1.52 8.18 1.41
N SER A 15 1.86 9.35 0.88
CA SER A 15 2.00 9.58 -0.57
C SER A 15 3.05 8.67 -1.24
N THR A 16 4.05 8.18 -0.51
CA THR A 16 5.09 7.27 -1.04
C THR A 16 4.64 5.82 -1.15
N ALA A 17 3.49 5.46 -0.56
CA ALA A 17 2.90 4.13 -0.68
C ALA A 17 2.03 3.97 -1.95
N PHE A 18 1.91 5.02 -2.78
CA PHE A 18 1.15 4.97 -4.03
C PHE A 18 2.01 4.38 -5.16
N ALA A 19 1.63 3.21 -5.67
CA ALA A 19 2.41 2.38 -6.59
C ALA A 19 2.53 2.90 -8.05
N GLY A 20 2.37 4.22 -8.27
CA GLY A 20 2.48 4.86 -9.58
C GLY A 20 1.44 4.35 -10.60
N ASN A 21 1.44 4.95 -11.79
CA ASN A 21 0.76 4.37 -12.95
C ASN A 21 1.85 3.73 -13.81
N MET A 22 1.70 2.45 -14.16
CA MET A 22 2.70 1.75 -14.97
C MET A 22 2.77 2.40 -16.35
N GLU A 23 3.97 2.77 -16.80
CA GLU A 23 4.23 3.15 -18.19
C GLU A 23 3.64 2.05 -19.11
N PRO A 24 3.00 2.40 -20.24
CA PRO A 24 2.47 1.40 -21.16
C PRO A 24 3.58 0.40 -21.53
N PRO A 25 3.39 -0.91 -21.24
CA PRO A 25 4.41 -1.90 -21.50
C PRO A 25 4.63 -1.99 -23.01
N VAL A 26 5.88 -1.77 -23.46
CA VAL A 26 6.27 -2.07 -24.85
C VAL A 26 6.25 -3.58 -24.98
N MET A 27 5.13 -4.12 -25.47
CA MET A 27 4.92 -5.55 -25.68
C MET A 27 5.66 -6.01 -26.94
N GLU A 28 6.86 -6.57 -26.76
CA GLU A 28 7.37 -7.56 -27.71
C GLU A 28 6.60 -8.88 -27.51
N ALA A 29 6.32 -9.61 -28.60
CA ALA A 29 5.37 -10.73 -28.62
C ALA A 29 5.57 -11.72 -27.45
N PRO A 30 4.53 -12.03 -26.67
CA PRO A 30 4.67 -12.69 -25.39
C PRO A 30 5.15 -14.14 -25.54
N VAL A 31 6.35 -14.45 -25.06
CA VAL A 31 6.62 -15.80 -24.52
C VAL A 31 6.01 -15.81 -23.13
N ILE A 32 4.85 -16.44 -23.02
CA ILE A 32 4.08 -16.59 -21.77
C ILE A 32 4.96 -17.37 -20.79
N VAL A 33 5.72 -16.67 -19.96
CA VAL A 33 6.20 -17.17 -18.68
C VAL A 33 5.32 -16.48 -17.65
N GLU A 34 4.42 -17.27 -17.06
CA GLU A 34 3.41 -16.84 -16.09
C GLU A 34 4.04 -16.44 -14.74
N GLU A 35 4.97 -15.49 -14.75
CA GLU A 35 5.50 -14.90 -13.52
C GLU A 35 4.61 -13.74 -13.05
N THR A 36 3.28 -13.90 -13.14
CA THR A 36 2.32 -12.96 -12.53
C THR A 36 2.12 -13.24 -11.03
N ASN A 37 3.00 -14.01 -10.41
CA ASN A 37 2.80 -14.48 -9.04
C ASN A 37 3.13 -13.42 -7.97
N ALA A 38 3.52 -12.21 -8.38
CA ALA A 38 3.70 -11.05 -7.51
C ALA A 38 2.84 -9.87 -7.98
N SER A 39 1.58 -10.11 -8.36
CA SER A 39 0.61 -9.01 -8.42
C SER A 39 0.59 -8.26 -7.09
N SER A 40 0.65 -6.93 -7.13
CA SER A 40 0.65 -6.02 -5.97
C SER A 40 -0.45 -6.27 -4.93
N SER A 41 -1.45 -7.08 -5.27
CA SER A 41 -2.58 -7.47 -4.42
C SER A 41 -2.23 -8.49 -3.32
N ALA A 42 -1.22 -9.36 -3.49
CA ALA A 42 -0.93 -10.42 -2.51
C ALA A 42 -0.03 -9.96 -1.37
N ALA A 43 1.00 -9.16 -1.67
CA ALA A 43 1.90 -8.58 -0.66
C ALA A 43 1.34 -7.27 -0.06
N GLY A 44 0.53 -6.52 -0.82
CA GLY A 44 0.00 -5.21 -0.41
C GLY A 44 -1.13 -5.26 0.63
N VAL A 45 -1.77 -6.42 0.87
CA VAL A 45 -2.85 -6.59 1.86
C VAL A 45 -2.32 -6.80 3.29
N TRP A 46 -1.14 -7.40 3.45
CA TRP A 46 -0.58 -7.68 4.77
C TRP A 46 -0.26 -6.41 5.56
N VAL A 47 0.27 -5.39 4.88
CA VAL A 47 0.61 -4.10 5.50
C VAL A 47 -0.61 -3.41 6.13
N PRO A 48 -1.73 -3.16 5.41
CA PRO A 48 -2.90 -2.53 6.01
C PRO A 48 -3.57 -3.41 7.08
N LEU A 49 -3.58 -4.74 6.93
CA LEU A 49 -4.15 -5.64 7.94
C LEU A 49 -3.39 -5.56 9.27
N VAL A 50 -2.05 -5.53 9.24
CA VAL A 50 -1.23 -5.42 10.45
C VAL A 50 -1.45 -4.07 11.14
N VAL A 51 -1.53 -2.97 10.38
CA VAL A 51 -1.82 -1.64 10.94
C VAL A 51 -3.20 -1.63 11.62
N LEU A 52 -4.21 -2.23 10.99
CA LEU A 52 -5.57 -2.30 11.55
C LEU A 52 -5.63 -3.15 12.83
N ALA A 53 -4.88 -4.27 12.86
CA ALA A 53 -4.75 -5.11 14.05
C ALA A 53 -4.08 -4.37 15.22
N ILE A 54 -3.03 -3.58 14.96
CA ILE A 54 -2.36 -2.77 16.00
C ILE A 54 -3.33 -1.72 16.56
N ILE A 55 -4.08 -1.03 15.72
CA ILE A 55 -5.10 -0.06 16.17
C ILE A 55 -6.16 -0.74 17.03
N ALA A 56 -6.68 -1.90 16.61
CA ALA A 56 -7.66 -2.66 17.36
C ALA A 56 -7.11 -3.13 18.72
N ALA A 57 -5.85 -3.58 18.79
CA ALA A 57 -5.20 -3.98 20.03
C ALA A 57 -5.04 -2.80 21.01
N VAL A 58 -4.70 -1.61 20.51
CA VAL A 58 -4.64 -0.39 21.34
C VAL A 58 -6.01 -0.02 21.90
N ILE A 59 -7.08 -0.13 21.11
CA ILE A 59 -8.46 0.14 21.55
C ILE A 59 -8.93 -0.90 22.60
N ALA A 60 -8.54 -2.17 22.45
CA ALA A 60 -8.94 -3.24 23.37
C ALA A 60 -8.14 -3.29 24.68
N ALA A 61 -7.00 -2.59 24.75
CA ALA A 61 -6.12 -2.57 25.91
C ALA A 61 -6.34 -1.36 26.85
N ASP A 62 -7.34 -0.51 26.55
CA ASP A 62 -7.83 0.59 27.38
C ASP A 62 -9.08 0.17 28.17
#